data_AF-A0A2E5SHA9-F1
#
_entry.id   AF-A0A2E5SHA9-F1
#
_cell.length_a   1.000
_cell.length_b   1.000
_cell.length_c   1.000
_cell.angle_alpha   90.00
_cell.angle_beta   90.00
_cell.angle_gamma   90.00
#
_symmetry.space_group_name_H-M   'P 1'
#
loop_
_entity.id
_entity.type
_entity.pdbx_description
1 polymer ?
#
loop_
_entity_poly.entity_id
_entity_poly.type
_entity_poly.pdbx_seq_one_letter_code
_entity_poly.pdbx_strand_id
1 'polypeptide(L)'
;MKRLFLYIITVASILVSQDNKLEDYHITLKLHENLINDFFANMGDIEGKGKATIASYKWKLIKPRIDIEEDTILFSSKIKLSVGELKTHKDVRGWVSAHYNQETNKIQLKIEEAKVILDIDLFGNNVVLTELDIAHYFSKSFNLNGPNPMSEHIEFNLPNGEVRQIKVATNQSYMLLEKDAIIIKTALDFKE
;
A
#
# COMPACT_ATOMS: atom_id res chain seq x y z
N MET A 1 60.78 24.33 4.27
CA MET A 1 60.02 23.07 4.41
C MET A 1 58.68 23.40 5.03
N LYS A 2 57.59 23.11 4.30
CA LYS A 2 56.22 23.55 4.59
C LYS A 2 55.67 22.82 5.83
N ARG A 3 55.20 23.57 6.84
CA ARG A 3 54.46 23.01 7.98
C ARG A 3 53.00 22.83 7.53
N LEU A 4 52.58 21.57 7.48
CA LEU A 4 51.26 21.12 7.08
C LEU A 4 50.27 21.43 8.22
N PHE A 5 49.30 22.32 7.98
CA PHE A 5 48.13 22.49 8.84
C PHE A 5 47.23 21.26 8.67
N LEU A 6 47.08 20.43 9.71
CA LEU A 6 45.99 19.45 9.78
C LEU A 6 44.72 20.19 10.19
N TYR A 7 43.81 20.37 9.24
CA TYR A 7 42.43 20.75 9.54
C TYR A 7 41.67 19.51 10.02
N ILE A 8 41.25 19.55 11.28
CA ILE A 8 40.25 18.65 11.85
C ILE A 8 38.90 19.09 11.30
N ILE A 9 38.29 18.28 10.44
CA ILE A 9 36.87 18.41 10.08
C ILE A 9 36.15 17.22 10.72
N THR A 10 35.77 17.39 11.98
CA THR A 10 34.71 16.57 12.58
C THR A 10 33.39 17.04 11.98
N VAL A 11 32.93 16.36 10.93
CA VAL A 11 31.54 16.46 10.49
C VAL A 11 30.71 15.74 11.55
N ALA A 12 30.26 16.49 12.55
CA ALA A 12 29.17 16.04 13.40
C ALA A 12 27.93 15.97 12.51
N SER A 13 27.60 14.78 12.01
CA SER A 13 26.29 14.50 11.44
C SER A 13 25.27 14.68 12.56
N ILE A 14 24.66 15.86 12.59
CA ILE A 14 23.44 16.11 13.34
C ILE A 14 22.40 15.18 12.71
N LEU A 15 22.28 13.98 13.26
CA LEU A 15 21.07 13.18 13.16
C LEU A 15 20.02 14.01 13.88
N VAL A 16 19.30 14.85 13.11
CA VAL A 16 18.01 15.37 13.54
C VAL A 16 17.12 14.14 13.64
N SER A 17 17.13 13.50 14.82
CA SER A 17 16.05 12.63 15.20
C SER A 17 14.83 13.56 15.26
N GLN A 18 13.94 13.44 14.28
CA GLN A 18 12.57 13.89 14.48
C GLN A 18 12.05 13.03 15.63
N ASP A 19 12.21 13.52 16.86
CA ASP A 19 11.38 13.10 17.97
C ASP A 19 9.94 13.44 17.56
N ASN A 20 9.32 12.52 16.84
CA ASN A 20 7.90 12.49 16.63
C ASN A 20 7.30 12.35 18.03
N LYS A 21 6.91 13.48 18.62
CA LYS A 21 6.06 13.50 19.80
C LYS A 21 4.80 12.73 19.45
N LEU A 22 4.82 11.45 19.79
CA LEU A 22 3.72 10.50 19.61
C LEU A 22 2.49 10.88 20.44
N GLU A 23 2.58 11.91 21.30
CA GLU A 23 1.56 12.33 22.25
C GLU A 23 0.59 13.42 21.72
N ASP A 24 0.81 14.00 20.53
CA ASP A 24 0.00 15.12 20.02
C ASP A 24 -1.06 14.73 18.96
N TYR A 25 -1.39 13.43 18.82
CA TYR A 25 -2.39 12.95 17.86
C TYR A 25 -3.70 12.55 18.55
N HIS A 26 -4.83 12.94 17.97
CA HIS A 26 -6.16 12.76 18.58
C HIS A 26 -6.93 11.56 18.02
N ILE A 27 -6.73 11.21 16.74
CA ILE A 27 -7.40 10.10 16.06
C ILE A 27 -6.35 9.16 15.47
N THR A 28 -6.53 7.85 15.62
CA THR A 28 -5.73 6.82 14.95
C THR A 28 -6.64 5.89 14.17
N LEU A 29 -6.35 5.68 12.89
CA LEU A 29 -6.95 4.65 12.05
C LEU A 29 -5.90 3.57 11.79
N LYS A 30 -6.25 2.32 12.12
CA LYS A 30 -5.44 1.13 11.86
C LYS A 30 -6.13 0.27 10.79
N LEU A 31 -5.54 0.22 9.60
CA LEU A 31 -5.98 -0.65 8.52
C LEU A 31 -5.19 -1.95 8.57
N HIS A 32 -5.83 -3.02 9.01
CA HIS A 32 -5.19 -4.34 9.06
C HIS A 32 -5.02 -4.94 7.66
N GLU A 33 -3.92 -5.66 7.45
CA GLU A 33 -3.63 -6.41 6.23
C GLU A 33 -4.81 -7.30 5.80
N ASN A 34 -5.47 -7.94 6.78
CA ASN A 34 -6.63 -8.80 6.53
C ASN A 34 -7.77 -8.08 5.81
N LEU A 35 -7.97 -6.77 5.99
CA LEU A 35 -8.98 -6.02 5.24
C LEU A 35 -8.71 -6.08 3.74
N ILE A 36 -7.44 -5.93 3.33
CA ILE A 36 -7.03 -5.96 1.93
C ILE A 36 -7.03 -7.41 1.41
N ASN A 37 -6.60 -8.37 2.24
CA ASN A 37 -6.61 -9.78 1.88
C ASN A 37 -8.04 -10.35 1.75
N ASP A 38 -8.99 -9.86 2.55
CA ASP A 38 -10.41 -10.17 2.41
C ASP A 38 -10.97 -9.61 1.10
N PHE A 39 -10.55 -8.40 0.69
CA PHE A 39 -10.88 -7.88 -0.64
C PHE A 39 -10.39 -8.83 -1.75
N PHE A 40 -9.13 -9.26 -1.71
CA PHE A 40 -8.58 -10.19 -2.71
C PHE A 40 -9.30 -11.55 -2.72
N ALA A 41 -9.75 -12.04 -1.56
CA ALA A 41 -10.51 -13.29 -1.46
C ALA A 41 -11.91 -13.19 -2.11
N ASN A 42 -12.48 -11.98 -2.19
CA ASN A 42 -13.86 -11.74 -2.62
C ASN A 42 -14.00 -11.01 -3.96
N MET A 43 -12.91 -10.60 -4.61
CA MET A 43 -12.94 -9.84 -5.88
C MET A 43 -13.41 -10.64 -7.10
N GLY A 44 -13.57 -11.96 -6.97
CA GLY A 44 -13.84 -12.88 -8.07
C GLY A 44 -12.60 -13.36 -8.79
N ASP A 45 -12.81 -14.06 -9.89
CA ASP A 45 -11.74 -14.71 -10.64
C ASP A 45 -11.06 -13.75 -11.63
N ILE A 46 -9.72 -13.72 -11.59
CA ILE A 46 -8.90 -13.13 -12.65
C ILE A 46 -8.28 -14.27 -13.45
N GLU A 47 -8.77 -14.46 -14.67
CA GLU A 47 -8.31 -15.50 -15.57
C GLU A 47 -8.25 -15.01 -17.02
N GLY A 48 -7.44 -15.68 -17.83
CA GLY A 48 -7.25 -15.33 -19.22
C GLY A 48 -6.87 -16.53 -20.08
N LYS A 49 -6.85 -16.31 -21.39
CA LYS A 49 -6.49 -17.32 -22.39
C LYS A 49 -5.58 -16.69 -23.42
N GLY A 50 -4.70 -17.50 -24.00
CA GLY A 50 -3.82 -17.06 -25.07
C GLY A 50 -3.45 -18.21 -26.00
N LYS A 51 -2.74 -17.87 -27.08
CA LYS A 51 -2.25 -18.83 -28.06
C LYS A 51 -0.78 -18.53 -28.35
N ALA A 52 0.09 -19.44 -27.94
CA ALA A 52 1.47 -19.47 -28.41
C ALA A 52 1.52 -20.23 -29.75
N THR A 53 2.63 -20.09 -30.48
CA THR A 53 2.86 -20.77 -31.76
C THR A 53 2.62 -22.28 -31.69
N ILE A 54 2.92 -22.87 -30.53
CA ILE A 54 2.88 -24.32 -30.32
C ILE A 54 1.63 -24.83 -29.58
N ALA A 55 0.90 -23.97 -28.86
CA ALA A 55 -0.25 -24.38 -28.05
C ALA A 55 -1.14 -23.21 -27.59
N SER A 56 -2.43 -23.49 -27.40
CA SER A 56 -3.33 -22.62 -26.64
C SER A 56 -3.19 -22.87 -25.13
N TYR A 57 -3.29 -21.80 -24.35
CA TYR A 57 -3.17 -21.87 -22.90
C TYR A 57 -4.28 -21.08 -22.21
N LYS A 58 -4.56 -21.46 -20.97
CA LYS A 58 -5.41 -20.74 -20.02
C LYS A 58 -4.60 -20.47 -18.75
N TRP A 59 -4.82 -19.33 -18.14
CA TRP A 59 -4.20 -19.00 -16.86
C TRP A 59 -5.24 -18.44 -15.90
N LYS A 60 -5.03 -18.68 -14.60
CA LYS A 60 -5.88 -18.14 -13.53
C LYS A 60 -5.00 -17.69 -12.37
N LEU A 61 -5.22 -16.47 -11.90
CA LEU A 61 -4.64 -15.94 -10.67
C LEU A 61 -5.30 -16.63 -9.47
N ILE A 62 -4.50 -17.14 -8.54
CA ILE A 62 -4.97 -17.83 -7.35
C ILE A 62 -4.24 -17.30 -6.12
N LYS A 63 -4.99 -17.17 -5.02
CA LYS A 63 -4.49 -16.70 -3.72
C LYS A 63 -3.69 -15.38 -3.81
N PRO A 64 -4.18 -14.33 -4.51
CA PRO A 64 -3.58 -13.01 -4.38
C PRO A 64 -3.71 -12.52 -2.94
N ARG A 65 -2.65 -11.91 -2.43
CA ARG A 65 -2.59 -11.31 -1.10
C ARG A 65 -1.50 -10.24 -1.07
N ILE A 66 -1.54 -9.42 -0.04
CA ILE A 66 -0.41 -8.59 0.36
C ILE A 66 0.13 -9.04 1.72
N ASP A 67 1.41 -8.76 1.93
CA ASP A 67 2.12 -8.89 3.20
C ASP A 67 2.66 -7.48 3.56
N ILE A 68 2.22 -6.91 4.68
CA ILE A 68 2.62 -5.57 5.16
C ILE A 68 3.74 -5.71 6.20
N GLU A 69 4.86 -5.06 5.94
CA GLU A 69 6.01 -4.95 6.83
C GLU A 69 6.23 -3.48 7.25
N GLU A 70 7.16 -3.22 8.16
CA GLU A 70 7.39 -1.88 8.73
C GLU A 70 7.87 -0.82 7.71
N ASP A 71 8.39 -1.24 6.56
CA ASP A 71 8.93 -0.36 5.52
C ASP A 71 8.44 -0.68 4.10
N THR A 72 7.69 -1.77 3.92
CA THR A 72 7.28 -2.25 2.60
C THR A 72 5.96 -2.99 2.62
N ILE A 73 5.32 -3.07 1.45
CA ILE A 73 4.14 -3.90 1.23
C ILE A 73 4.43 -4.77 0.00
N LEU A 74 4.37 -6.08 0.19
CA LEU A 74 4.66 -7.05 -0.86
C LEU A 74 3.37 -7.66 -1.38
N PHE A 75 3.21 -7.73 -2.69
CA PHE A 75 2.16 -8.51 -3.32
C PHE A 75 2.67 -9.92 -3.58
N SER A 76 1.86 -10.93 -3.26
CA SER A 76 2.15 -12.32 -3.60
C SER A 76 0.92 -13.04 -4.15
N SER A 77 1.14 -13.88 -5.16
CA SER A 77 0.09 -14.70 -5.76
C SER A 77 0.67 -15.92 -6.48
N LYS A 78 -0.19 -16.78 -7.01
CA LYS A 78 0.20 -17.83 -7.96
C LYS A 78 -0.63 -17.75 -9.23
N ILE A 79 -0.03 -18.10 -10.36
CA ILE A 79 -0.73 -18.36 -11.61
C ILE A 79 -0.84 -19.87 -11.78
N LYS A 80 -2.07 -20.36 -11.92
CA LYS A 80 -2.34 -21.70 -12.44
C LYS A 80 -2.38 -21.64 -13.96
N LEU A 81 -1.38 -22.24 -14.61
CA LEU A 81 -1.28 -22.34 -16.06
C LEU A 81 -1.79 -23.70 -16.53
N SER A 82 -2.58 -23.72 -17.60
CA SER A 82 -3.09 -24.94 -18.25
C SER A 82 -2.82 -24.89 -19.75
N VAL A 83 -2.13 -25.91 -20.28
CA VAL A 83 -1.78 -26.07 -21.70
C VAL A 83 -2.21 -27.48 -22.12
N GLY A 84 -3.33 -27.59 -22.84
CA GLY A 84 -3.96 -28.89 -23.06
C GLY A 84 -4.30 -29.58 -21.73
N GLU A 85 -3.76 -30.77 -21.51
CA GLU A 85 -3.93 -31.54 -20.25
C GLU A 85 -2.90 -31.16 -19.17
N LEU A 86 -1.80 -30.51 -19.55
CA LEU A 86 -0.73 -30.13 -18.63
C LEU A 86 -1.16 -28.93 -17.77
N LYS A 87 -0.87 -29.02 -16.48
CA LYS A 87 -1.16 -27.97 -15.49
C LYS A 87 0.07 -27.70 -14.65
N THR A 88 0.45 -26.43 -14.52
CA THR A 88 1.57 -26.00 -13.68
C THR A 88 1.22 -24.74 -12.91
N HIS A 89 2.07 -24.36 -11.95
CA HIS A 89 1.93 -23.15 -11.16
C HIS A 89 3.19 -22.29 -11.27
N LYS A 90 3.01 -20.97 -11.28
CA LYS A 90 4.07 -19.99 -11.21
C LYS A 90 3.79 -19.01 -10.08
N ASP A 91 4.78 -18.74 -9.25
CA ASP A 91 4.66 -17.72 -8.22
C ASP A 91 4.80 -16.33 -8.86
N VAL A 92 4.01 -15.39 -8.37
CA VAL A 92 4.08 -13.96 -8.74
C VAL A 92 4.41 -13.18 -7.50
N ARG A 93 5.38 -12.28 -7.61
CA ARG A 93 5.73 -11.35 -6.56
C ARG A 93 5.74 -9.94 -7.12
N GLY A 94 5.44 -9.00 -6.24
CA GLY A 94 5.34 -7.60 -6.57
C GLY A 94 5.50 -6.73 -5.34
N TRP A 95 5.51 -5.42 -5.55
CA TRP A 95 5.47 -4.44 -4.47
C TRP A 95 4.27 -3.53 -4.64
N VAL A 96 3.79 -3.02 -3.50
CA VAL A 96 2.60 -2.19 -3.42
C VAL A 96 3.01 -0.86 -2.82
N SER A 97 2.67 0.24 -3.49
CA SER A 97 2.78 1.57 -2.90
C SER A 97 1.56 1.83 -2.02
N ALA A 98 1.79 2.50 -0.89
CA ALA A 98 0.73 3.03 -0.07
C ALA A 98 1.00 4.51 0.22
N HIS A 99 -0.01 5.35 -0.02
CA HIS A 99 0.09 6.79 0.14
C HIS A 99 -1.15 7.34 0.82
N TYR A 100 -0.96 8.29 1.74
CA TYR A 100 -2.04 9.06 2.34
C TYR A 100 -1.99 10.50 1.84
N ASN A 101 -3.08 10.92 1.19
CA ASN A 101 -3.25 12.29 0.75
C ASN A 101 -4.13 13.04 1.78
N GLN A 102 -3.51 13.96 2.53
CA GLN A 102 -4.18 14.73 3.59
C GLN A 102 -5.26 15.70 3.04
N GLU A 103 -5.06 16.28 1.85
CA GLU A 103 -6.01 17.23 1.26
C GLU A 103 -7.35 16.58 0.90
N THR A 104 -7.28 15.36 0.36
CA THR A 104 -8.46 14.57 -0.02
C THR A 104 -8.91 13.58 1.04
N ASN A 105 -8.12 13.45 2.12
CA ASN A 105 -8.29 12.46 3.18
C ASN A 105 -8.45 11.02 2.65
N LYS A 106 -7.56 10.62 1.73
CA LYS A 106 -7.60 9.30 1.08
C LYS A 106 -6.32 8.51 1.28
N ILE A 107 -6.49 7.26 1.62
CA ILE A 107 -5.46 6.23 1.67
C ILE A 107 -5.54 5.46 0.37
N GLN A 108 -4.45 5.40 -0.38
CA GLN A 108 -4.39 4.76 -1.69
C GLN A 108 -3.35 3.65 -1.64
N LEU A 109 -3.76 2.43 -1.96
CA LEU A 109 -2.85 1.31 -2.21
C LEU A 109 -2.84 0.97 -3.69
N LYS A 110 -1.66 0.76 -4.28
CA LYS A 110 -1.52 0.41 -5.69
C LYS A 110 -0.46 -0.66 -5.86
N ILE A 111 -0.80 -1.74 -6.57
CA ILE A 111 0.19 -2.73 -7.01
C ILE A 111 0.97 -2.08 -8.16
N GLU A 112 2.24 -1.78 -7.92
CA GLU A 112 3.04 -1.02 -8.87
C GLU A 112 3.75 -1.93 -9.88
N GLU A 113 4.17 -3.10 -9.42
CA GLU A 113 4.80 -4.11 -10.27
C GLU A 113 4.43 -5.51 -9.79
N ALA A 114 4.03 -6.37 -10.72
CA ALA A 114 3.84 -7.80 -10.47
C ALA A 114 3.90 -8.54 -11.82
N LYS A 115 5.10 -8.92 -12.27
CA LYS A 115 5.30 -9.57 -13.57
C LYS A 115 5.65 -11.05 -13.41
N VAL A 116 5.21 -11.86 -14.37
CA VAL A 116 5.52 -13.29 -14.38
C VAL A 116 5.64 -13.81 -15.81
N ILE A 117 6.70 -14.58 -16.05
CA ILE A 117 6.87 -15.31 -17.31
C ILE A 117 6.11 -16.63 -17.20
N LEU A 118 5.18 -16.84 -18.12
CA LEU A 118 4.49 -18.10 -18.29
C LEU A 118 5.28 -18.96 -19.26
N ASP A 119 5.82 -20.05 -18.76
CA ASP A 119 6.52 -21.07 -19.52
C ASP A 119 6.02 -22.47 -19.15
N ILE A 120 6.38 -23.45 -19.97
CA ILE A 120 6.05 -24.85 -19.75
C ILE A 120 7.18 -25.75 -20.22
N ASP A 121 7.47 -26.80 -19.44
CA ASP A 121 8.39 -27.86 -19.84
C ASP A 121 7.69 -28.84 -20.78
N LEU A 122 8.15 -28.90 -22.02
CA LEU A 122 7.73 -29.86 -23.03
C LEU A 122 8.91 -30.75 -23.39
N PHE A 123 8.87 -32.00 -22.92
CA PHE A 123 9.90 -33.02 -23.19
C PHE A 123 11.32 -32.59 -22.79
N GLY A 124 11.47 -31.89 -21.67
CA GLY A 124 12.76 -31.41 -21.15
C GLY A 124 13.19 -30.04 -21.68
N ASN A 125 12.37 -29.40 -22.52
CA ASN A 125 12.64 -28.06 -23.05
C ASN A 125 11.64 -27.05 -22.46
N ASN A 126 12.16 -26.01 -21.81
CA ASN A 126 11.34 -24.92 -21.30
C ASN A 126 10.91 -23.99 -22.43
N VAL A 127 9.60 -23.89 -22.69
CA VAL A 127 9.03 -23.03 -23.72
C VAL A 127 8.28 -21.87 -23.09
N VAL A 128 8.73 -20.65 -23.39
CA VAL A 128 8.04 -19.41 -22.99
C VAL A 128 6.79 -19.21 -23.84
N LEU A 129 5.66 -19.02 -23.18
CA LEU A 129 4.36 -18.76 -23.80
C LEU A 129 4.08 -17.25 -23.89
N THR A 130 4.29 -16.53 -22.79
CA THR A 130 4.08 -15.08 -22.69
C THR A 130 4.66 -14.52 -21.39
N GLU A 131 4.73 -13.20 -21.29
CA GLU A 131 4.92 -12.47 -20.04
C GLU A 131 3.58 -11.83 -19.65
N LEU A 132 3.16 -12.03 -18.40
CA LEU A 132 1.99 -11.37 -17.85
C LEU A 132 2.40 -10.25 -16.90
N ASP A 133 1.82 -9.07 -17.13
CA ASP A 133 1.80 -7.99 -16.15
C ASP A 133 0.53 -8.11 -15.30
N ILE A 134 0.67 -8.68 -14.11
CA ILE A 134 -0.44 -8.87 -13.17
C ILE A 134 -0.89 -7.54 -12.58
N ALA A 135 0.01 -6.57 -12.40
CA ALA A 135 -0.32 -5.26 -11.86
C ALA A 135 -1.35 -4.53 -12.75
N HIS A 136 -1.31 -4.76 -14.07
CA HIS A 136 -2.26 -4.19 -15.02
C HIS A 136 -3.73 -4.51 -14.68
N TYR A 137 -4.02 -5.71 -14.15
CA TYR A 137 -5.38 -6.11 -13.76
C TYR A 137 -5.87 -5.41 -12.48
N PHE A 138 -4.96 -4.74 -11.76
CA PHE A 138 -5.21 -3.92 -10.58
C PHE A 138 -4.91 -2.43 -10.85
N SER A 139 -5.17 -1.97 -12.08
CA SER A 139 -4.84 -0.61 -12.53
C SER A 139 -5.49 0.51 -11.72
N LYS A 140 -6.62 0.25 -11.04
CA LYS A 140 -7.25 1.19 -10.11
C LYS A 140 -6.71 0.96 -8.71
N SER A 141 -6.19 2.02 -8.09
CA SER A 141 -5.79 1.98 -6.69
C SER A 141 -6.98 1.62 -5.79
N PHE A 142 -6.69 0.80 -4.78
CA PHE A 142 -7.61 0.57 -3.67
C PHE A 142 -7.64 1.84 -2.81
N ASN A 143 -8.80 2.47 -2.69
CA ASN A 143 -8.96 3.74 -1.98
C ASN A 143 -9.83 3.55 -0.73
N LEU A 144 -9.34 4.03 0.40
CA LEU A 144 -10.10 4.15 1.64
C LEU A 144 -10.09 5.60 2.11
N ASN A 145 -11.13 5.98 2.86
CA ASN A 145 -11.11 7.26 3.56
C ASN A 145 -10.17 7.15 4.77
N GLY A 146 -9.40 8.21 5.00
CA GLY A 146 -8.66 8.36 6.25
C GLY A 146 -9.57 8.80 7.41
N PRO A 147 -9.00 8.94 8.62
CA PRO A 147 -9.73 9.43 9.78
C PRO A 147 -10.21 10.87 9.56
N ASN A 148 -11.44 11.16 9.96
CA ASN A 148 -12.02 12.51 9.90
C ASN A 148 -12.89 12.77 11.14
N PRO A 149 -12.96 14.01 11.66
CA PRO A 149 -14.01 14.36 12.60
C PRO A 149 -15.40 14.14 11.97
N MET A 150 -16.37 13.75 12.79
CA MET A 150 -17.75 13.49 12.35
C MET A 150 -18.49 14.78 11.94
N SER A 151 -18.06 15.93 12.45
CA SER A 151 -18.62 17.25 12.15
C SER A 151 -17.51 18.28 12.03
N GLU A 152 -17.70 19.26 11.16
CA GLU A 152 -16.79 20.42 11.02
C GLU A 152 -16.92 21.39 12.20
N HIS A 153 -18.01 21.32 12.97
CA HIS A 153 -18.26 22.19 14.11
C HIS A 153 -18.89 21.41 15.27
N ILE A 154 -18.58 21.81 16.49
CA ILE A 154 -19.26 21.38 17.71
C ILE A 154 -20.01 22.59 18.26
N GLU A 155 -21.31 22.43 18.51
CA GLU A 155 -22.18 23.50 19.00
C GLU A 155 -22.52 23.30 20.48
N PHE A 156 -22.57 24.38 21.25
CA PHE A 156 -23.11 24.35 22.60
C PHE A 156 -23.78 25.67 23.01
N ASN A 157 -24.82 25.54 23.84
CA ASN A 157 -25.57 26.68 24.36
C ASN A 157 -24.83 27.32 25.54
N LEU A 158 -24.70 28.63 25.51
CA LEU A 158 -24.15 29.44 26.60
C LEU A 158 -25.27 29.90 27.56
N PRO A 159 -24.95 30.22 28.82
CA PRO A 159 -25.95 30.69 29.80
C PRO A 159 -26.67 31.98 29.43
N ASN A 160 -26.09 32.80 28.55
CA ASN A 160 -26.70 34.03 28.02
C ASN A 160 -27.69 33.75 26.86
N GLY A 161 -27.89 32.49 26.47
CA GLY A 161 -28.77 32.09 25.38
C GLY A 161 -28.12 32.07 23.99
N GLU A 162 -26.84 32.45 23.87
CA GLU A 162 -26.09 32.35 22.62
C GLU A 162 -25.67 30.90 22.32
N VAL A 163 -25.53 30.56 21.05
CA VAL A 163 -24.94 29.29 20.60
C VAL A 163 -23.51 29.54 20.18
N ARG A 164 -22.55 28.89 20.83
CA ARG A 164 -21.15 28.90 20.41
C ARG A 164 -20.89 27.74 19.47
N GLN A 165 -20.22 28.02 18.36
CA GLN A 165 -19.70 27.02 17.44
C GLN A 165 -18.19 26.96 17.58
N ILE A 166 -17.64 25.75 17.75
CA ILE A 166 -16.20 25.50 17.69
C ILE A 166 -15.92 24.74 16.41
N LYS A 167 -15.20 25.35 15.48
CA LYS A 167 -14.70 24.70 14.29
C LYS A 167 -13.68 23.62 14.66
N VAL A 168 -13.86 22.44 14.08
CA VAL A 168 -12.98 21.28 14.20
C VAL A 168 -12.35 21.06 12.83
N ALA A 169 -11.02 21.04 12.77
CA ALA A 169 -10.30 20.80 11.53
C ALA A 169 -9.11 19.86 11.75
N THR A 170 -8.76 19.10 10.72
CA THR A 170 -7.50 18.35 10.72
C THR A 170 -6.34 19.33 10.55
N ASN A 171 -5.42 19.34 11.51
CA ASN A 171 -4.21 20.16 11.45
C ASN A 171 -3.10 19.42 10.69
N GLN A 172 -2.75 18.25 11.19
CA GLN A 172 -1.70 17.41 10.64
C GLN A 172 -2.11 15.96 10.67
N SER A 173 -1.60 15.19 9.72
CA SER A 173 -1.74 13.75 9.68
C SER A 173 -0.48 13.12 9.15
N TYR A 174 -0.18 11.92 9.63
CA TYR A 174 0.95 11.15 9.13
C TYR A 174 0.58 9.69 8.98
N MET A 175 1.23 9.05 8.02
CA MET A 175 1.11 7.63 7.72
C MET A 175 2.41 6.92 8.06
N LEU A 176 2.29 5.73 8.64
CA LEU A 176 3.40 4.80 8.83
C LEU A 176 2.92 3.38 8.55
N LEU A 177 3.86 2.48 8.30
CA LEU A 177 3.61 1.05 8.22
C LEU A 177 4.05 0.39 9.54
N GLU A 178 3.22 -0.52 10.03
CA GLU A 178 3.57 -1.47 11.08
C GLU A 178 3.41 -2.87 10.48
N LYS A 179 4.07 -3.87 11.06
CA LYS A 179 3.81 -5.26 10.71
C LYS A 179 2.29 -5.53 10.71
N ASP A 180 1.80 -6.03 9.59
CA ASP A 180 0.40 -6.39 9.33
C ASP A 180 -0.61 -5.22 9.33
N ALA A 181 -0.17 -3.95 9.27
CA ALA A 181 -1.08 -2.80 9.24
C ALA A 181 -0.52 -1.49 8.65
N ILE A 182 -1.41 -0.69 8.06
CA ILE A 182 -1.18 0.74 7.77
C ILE A 182 -1.78 1.57 8.90
N ILE A 183 -1.01 2.49 9.48
CA ILE A 183 -1.46 3.38 10.55
C ILE A 183 -1.50 4.81 10.03
N ILE A 184 -2.66 5.46 10.18
CA ILE A 184 -2.81 6.91 10.00
C ILE A 184 -3.11 7.53 11.35
N LYS A 185 -2.33 8.53 11.75
CA LYS A 185 -2.67 9.33 12.93
C LYS A 185 -2.89 10.78 12.54
N THR A 186 -3.86 11.39 13.21
CA THR A 186 -4.39 12.70 12.87
C THR A 186 -4.54 13.54 14.12
N ALA A 187 -3.98 14.75 14.07
CA ALA A 187 -4.19 15.79 15.06
C ALA A 187 -5.26 16.75 14.57
N LEU A 188 -6.09 17.21 15.50
CA LEU A 188 -7.17 18.15 15.25
C LEU A 188 -6.86 19.50 15.88
N ASP A 189 -7.30 20.57 15.24
CA ASP A 189 -7.35 21.92 15.80
C ASP A 189 -8.81 22.30 16.10
N PHE A 190 -8.98 23.08 17.16
CA PHE A 190 -10.26 23.63 17.60
C PHE A 190 -10.17 25.15 17.63
N LYS A 191 -11.08 25.84 16.94
CA LYS A 191 -11.11 27.30 16.87
C LYS A 191 -12.55 27.79 17.05
N GLU A 192 -12.74 28.78 17.94
CA GLU A 192 -13.99 29.55 18.04
C GLU A 192 -14.15 30.47 16.84
#